data_AF-A0A1M6SWU7-F1
#
_entry.id   AF-A0A1M6SWU7-F1
#
_cell.length_a   1.000
_cell.length_b   1.000
_cell.length_c   1.000
_cell.angle_alpha   90.00
_cell.angle_beta   90.00
_cell.angle_gamma   90.00
#
_symmetry.space_group_name_H-M   'P 1'
#
loop_
_entity.id
_entity.type
_entity.pdbx_description
1 polymer ?
#
loop_
_entity_poly.entity_id
_entity_poly.type
_entity_poly.pdbx_seq_one_letter_code
_entity_poly.pdbx_strand_id
1 'polypeptide(L)'
;MSNTSSTSNKVNVPEARAALEQFKYEVANEIGVPLKKGYNGDLTSAQNGYVGGYMVKDIYPEQHRKFLRNLRSCQGHNFAVTYFYTISI
;
A
#
# COMPACT_ATOMS: atom_id res chain seq x y z
N MET A 1 -17.52 -0.87 30.03
CA MET A 1 -16.59 -1.94 29.58
C MET A 1 -16.28 -1.65 28.11
N SER A 2 -15.02 -1.36 27.75
CA SER A 2 -14.64 -1.00 26.38
C SER A 2 -14.48 -2.25 25.53
N ASN A 3 -15.27 -2.37 24.45
CA ASN A 3 -15.06 -3.39 23.43
C ASN A 3 -13.83 -3.01 22.61
N THR A 4 -12.70 -3.70 22.86
CA THR A 4 -11.53 -3.61 22.00
C THR A 4 -11.72 -4.59 20.85
N SER A 5 -12.35 -4.11 19.78
CA SER A 5 -12.50 -4.81 18.50
C SER A 5 -11.10 -5.04 17.91
N SER A 6 -10.48 -6.17 18.22
CA SER A 6 -9.20 -6.59 17.63
C SER A 6 -9.45 -7.02 16.18
N THR A 7 -9.55 -6.03 15.29
CA THR A 7 -9.56 -6.25 13.84
C THR A 7 -8.18 -6.76 13.42
N SER A 8 -7.97 -8.06 13.57
CA SER A 8 -6.80 -8.75 13.03
C SER A 8 -6.96 -8.80 11.50
N ASN A 9 -6.27 -7.91 10.78
CA ASN A 9 -6.08 -8.05 9.34
C ASN A 9 -5.36 -9.36 9.06
N LYS A 10 -6.13 -10.39 8.73
CA LYS A 10 -5.62 -11.72 8.38
C LYS A 10 -5.02 -11.61 6.97
N VAL A 11 -3.78 -12.02 6.80
CA VAL A 11 -3.18 -12.12 5.47
C VAL A 11 -3.96 -13.16 4.67
N ASN A 12 -4.57 -12.76 3.56
CA ASN A 12 -5.44 -13.62 2.75
C ASN A 12 -4.71 -14.85 2.20
N VAL A 13 -3.40 -14.77 2.00
CA VAL A 13 -2.55 -15.87 1.53
C VAL A 13 -1.46 -16.16 2.57
N PRO A 14 -1.60 -17.23 3.38
CA PRO A 14 -0.66 -17.51 4.47
C PRO A 14 0.75 -17.88 3.97
N GLU A 15 0.86 -18.49 2.78
CA GLU A 15 2.15 -18.86 2.17
C GLU A 15 3.01 -17.64 1.82
N ALA A 16 2.37 -16.54 1.39
CA ALA A 16 3.06 -15.29 1.06
C ALA A 16 3.60 -14.55 2.30
N ARG A 17 3.20 -14.94 3.51
CA ARG A 17 3.56 -14.22 4.74
C ARG A 17 5.08 -14.21 5.00
N ALA A 18 5.77 -15.30 4.68
CA ALA A 18 7.22 -15.39 4.83
C ALA A 18 7.96 -14.49 3.82
N ALA A 19 7.52 -14.51 2.55
CA ALA A 19 8.08 -13.67 1.49
C ALA A 19 7.83 -12.18 1.76
N LEU A 20 6.62 -11.81 2.20
CA LEU A 20 6.26 -10.43 2.55
C LEU A 20 7.06 -9.90 3.75
N GLU A 21 7.37 -10.75 4.74
CA GLU A 21 8.24 -10.36 5.85
C GLU A 21 9.67 -10.10 5.37
N GLN A 22 10.23 -10.93 4.49
CA GLN A 22 11.56 -10.69 3.90
C GLN A 22 11.59 -9.37 3.12
N PHE A 23 10.59 -9.18 2.25
CA PHE A 23 10.43 -7.98 1.44
C PHE A 23 10.34 -6.71 2.29
N LYS A 24 9.63 -6.73 3.42
CA LYS A 24 9.58 -5.60 4.37
C LYS A 24 10.96 -5.17 4.84
N TYR A 25 11.85 -6.12 5.16
CA TYR A 25 13.21 -5.80 5.62
C TYR A 25 14.10 -5.33 4.48
N GLU A 26 13.93 -5.87 3.27
CA GLU A 26 14.65 -5.41 2.08
C GLU A 26 14.32 -3.95 1.77
N VAL A 27 13.02 -3.63 1.66
CA VAL A 27 12.55 -2.26 1.45
C VAL A 27 13.03 -1.32 2.57
N ALA A 28 12.98 -1.76 3.82
CA ALA A 28 13.46 -0.99 4.96
C ALA A 28 14.95 -0.60 4.86
N ASN A 29 15.77 -1.54 4.40
CA ASN A 29 17.20 -1.33 4.22
C ASN A 29 17.47 -0.35 3.08
N GLU A 30 16.70 -0.41 1.98
CA GLU A 30 16.83 0.51 0.84
C GLU A 30 16.52 1.96 1.23
N ILE A 31 15.46 2.17 2.03
CA ILE A 31 15.06 3.51 2.49
C ILE A 31 15.85 3.99 3.73
N GLY A 32 16.77 3.18 4.24
CA GLY A 32 17.62 3.53 5.39
C GLY A 32 16.88 3.64 6.73
N VAL A 33 15.73 2.98 6.89
CA VAL A 33 14.99 2.95 8.15
C VAL A 33 15.45 1.73 8.97
N PRO A 34 15.98 1.91 10.20
CA PRO A 34 16.51 0.82 11.01
C PRO A 34 15.38 -0.02 11.64
N LEU A 35 14.67 -0.79 10.83
CA LEU A 35 13.69 -1.77 11.27
C LEU A 35 14.40 -3.01 11.83
N LYS A 36 14.07 -3.39 13.06
CA LYS A 36 14.56 -4.62 13.69
C LYS A 36 13.49 -5.72 13.63
N LYS A 37 13.91 -6.98 13.67
CA LYS A 37 13.02 -8.13 13.92
C LYS A 37 12.63 -8.14 15.40
N GLY A 38 11.56 -7.44 15.75
CA GLY A 38 11.10 -7.35 17.13
C GLY A 38 10.29 -6.09 17.41
N TYR A 39 10.39 -5.59 18.63
CA TYR A 39 9.71 -4.38 19.06
C TYR A 39 10.38 -3.14 18.46
N ASN A 40 9.62 -2.36 17.69
CA ASN A 40 10.10 -1.15 17.00
C ASN A 40 9.42 0.11 17.54
N GLY A 41 9.18 0.18 18.86
CA GLY A 41 8.55 1.32 19.52
C GLY A 41 9.42 2.58 19.59
N ASP A 42 10.73 2.43 19.37
CA ASP A 42 11.67 3.56 19.31
C ASP A 42 11.62 4.30 17.95
N LEU A 43 11.06 3.67 16.92
CA LEU A 43 10.87 4.28 15.61
C LEU A 43 9.62 5.15 15.60
N THR A 44 9.70 6.28 14.91
CA THR A 44 8.54 7.14 14.72
C THR A 44 7.46 6.40 13.91
N SER A 45 6.19 6.61 14.25
CA SER A 45 5.05 6.04 13.50
C SER A 45 5.11 6.38 12.01
N ALA A 46 5.66 7.55 11.67
CA ALA A 46 5.86 7.98 10.29
C ALA A 46 6.87 7.09 9.54
N GLN A 47 8.00 6.74 10.16
CA GLN A 47 9.00 5.86 9.54
C GLN A 47 8.46 4.45 9.31
N ASN A 48 7.74 3.89 10.29
CA ASN A 48 7.10 2.58 10.13
C ASN A 48 6.02 2.61 9.02
N GLY A 49 5.25 3.70 8.94
CA GLY A 49 4.26 3.90 7.88
C GLY A 49 4.90 4.07 6.49
N TYR A 50 6.03 4.76 6.41
CA TYR A 50 6.77 4.98 5.16
C TYR A 50 7.23 3.67 4.51
N VAL A 51 7.73 2.72 5.31
CA VAL A 51 8.14 1.39 4.84
C VAL A 51 6.95 0.65 4.23
N GLY A 52 5.81 0.61 4.92
CA GLY A 52 4.60 -0.06 4.42
C GLY A 52 4.05 0.57 3.15
N GLY A 53 4.16 1.90 3.01
CA GLY A 53 3.78 2.62 1.79
C GLY A 53 4.66 2.27 0.59
N TYR A 54 5.97 2.17 0.81
CA TYR A 54 6.93 1.75 -0.22
C TYR A 54 6.67 0.32 -0.68
N MET A 55 6.42 -0.60 0.26
CA MET A 55 6.09 -1.99 -0.10
C MET A 55 4.92 -2.08 -1.09
N VAL A 56 3.84 -1.33 -0.86
CA VAL A 56 2.67 -1.35 -1.77
C VAL A 56 2.98 -0.67 -3.10
N LYS A 57 3.80 0.38 -3.09
CA LYS A 57 4.23 1.10 -4.30
C LYS A 57 5.02 0.20 -5.24
N ASP A 58 5.89 -0.65 -4.70
CA ASP A 58 6.72 -1.57 -5.49
C ASP A 58 5.92 -2.80 -5.97
N ILE A 59 4.97 -3.28 -5.16
CA ILE A 59 4.08 -4.40 -5.52
C ILE A 59 3.12 -4.02 -6.66
N TYR A 60 2.70 -2.75 -6.73
CA TYR A 60 1.72 -2.28 -7.70
C TYR A 60 2.19 -1.02 -8.45
N PRO A 61 3.07 -1.19 -9.46
CA PRO A 61 3.64 -0.07 -10.21
C PRO A 61 2.63 0.62 -11.14
N GLU A 62 1.60 -0.10 -11.62
CA GLU A 62 0.57 0.46 -12.49
C GLU A 62 -0.60 1.05 -11.71
N GLN A 63 -0.53 2.34 -11.36
CA GLN A 63 -1.68 2.98 -10.74
C GLN A 63 -2.78 3.30 -11.77
N HIS A 64 -3.80 2.45 -11.88
CA HIS A 64 -4.97 2.74 -12.70
C HIS A 64 -5.97 3.62 -11.94
N ARG A 65 -5.94 4.93 -12.19
CA ARG A 65 -6.98 5.83 -11.69
C ARG A 65 -8.10 5.92 -12.72
N LYS A 66 -9.23 5.26 -12.44
CA LYS A 66 -10.44 5.30 -13.26
C LYS A 66 -11.30 6.50 -12.85
N PHE A 67 -11.57 7.39 -13.79
CA PHE A 67 -12.49 8.50 -13.58
C PHE A 67 -13.72 8.33 -14.47
N LEU A 68 -14.90 8.45 -13.86
CA LEU A 68 -16.15 8.54 -14.60
C LEU A 68 -16.28 9.96 -15.14
N ARG A 69 -16.40 10.08 -16.47
CA ARG A 69 -16.70 11.35 -17.13
C ARG A 69 -18.04 11.27 -17.82
N ASN A 70 -18.89 12.27 -17.58
CA ASN A 70 -20.12 12.44 -18.34
C ASN A 70 -19.77 12.75 -19.80
N LEU A 71 -20.27 11.93 -20.72
CA LEU A 71 -20.14 12.15 -22.16
C LEU A 71 -20.98 13.36 -22.56
N ARG A 72 -20.38 14.31 -23.29
CA ARG A 72 -21.08 15.51 -23.77
C ARG A 72 -22.07 15.25 -24.92
N SER A 73 -22.03 14.07 -25.56
CA SER A 73 -22.89 13.76 -26.71
C SER A 73 -24.25 13.14 -26.35
N CYS A 74 -24.42 12.65 -25.12
CA CYS A 74 -25.68 12.05 -24.65
C CYS A 74 -25.82 12.18 -23.12
N GLN A 75 -26.91 12.77 -22.64
CA GLN A 75 -27.18 12.90 -21.19
C GLN A 75 -27.30 11.52 -20.53
N GLY A 76 -26.60 11.32 -19.41
CA GLY A 76 -26.67 10.10 -18.60
C GLY A 76 -25.62 9.04 -18.91
N HIS A 77 -24.79 9.22 -19.95
CA HIS A 77 -23.78 8.24 -20.32
C HIS A 77 -22.41 8.60 -19.72
N ASN A 78 -21.96 7.81 -18.75
CA ASN A 78 -20.64 7.95 -18.14
C ASN A 78 -19.65 7.01 -18.84
N PHE A 79 -18.53 7.55 -19.31
CA PHE A 79 -17.43 6.75 -19.84
C PHE A 79 -16.28 6.71 -18.83
N ALA A 80 -15.81 5.52 -18.50
CA ALA A 80 -14.66 5.33 -17.63
C ALA A 80 -13.37 5.64 -18.40
N VAL A 81 -12.78 6.80 -18.13
CA VAL A 81 -11.46 7.16 -18.66
C VAL A 81 -10.41 6.63 -17.69
N THR A 82 -9.57 5.72 -18.18
CA THR A 82 -8.45 5.17 -17.40
C THR A 82 -7.18 5.90 -17.81
N TYR A 83 -6.50 6.54 -16.86
CA TYR A 83 -5.20 7.15 -17.09
C TYR A 83 -4.10 6.18 -16.64
N PHE A 84 -3.14 5.93 -17.52
CA PHE A 84 -1.89 5.26 -17.18
C PHE A 84 -0.85 6.34 -16.88
N TYR A 85 -0.25 6.29 -15.69
CA TYR A 85 0.82 7.20 -15.31
C TYR A 85 1.89 6.43 -14.56
N THR A 86 3.15 6.68 -14.90
CA THR A 86 4.31 6.17 -14.19
C THR A 86 4.75 7.24 -13.19
N ILE A 87 4.86 6.88 -11.92
CA ILE A 87 5.44 7.77 -10.90
C ILE A 87 6.96 7.58 -10.95
N SER A 88 7.66 8.46 -11.67
CA SER A 88 9.12 8.58 -11.62
C SER A 88 9.53 9.36 -10.36
N ILE A 89 10.48 8.80 -9.59
CA ILE A 89 11.17 9.47 -8.47
C ILE A 89 12.16 10.50 -9.00
#